data_AF-A0A7S1W596-F1
#
_entry.id   AF-A0A7S1W596-F1
#
_cell.length_a   1.000
_cell.length_b   1.000
_cell.length_c   1.000
_cell.angle_alpha   90.00
_cell.angle_beta   90.00
_cell.angle_gamma   90.00
#
_symmetry.space_group_name_H-M   'P 1'
#
loop_
_entity.id
_entity.type
_entity.pdbx_description
1 polymer ?
#
loop_
_entity_poly.entity_id
_entity_poly.type
_entity_poly.pdbx_seq_one_letter_code
_entity_poly.pdbx_strand_id
1 'polypeptide(L)'
;APDTEYDVYCTARDEAGGGAGGGGGGNWVSETQVQQSRTRAHTLFDTLPPRLLARLPAHNGLFSCAPDGFAAGCITAMDLTFSEDVRPGTGNISLSCVTNLGSCLDVVIPMEAPAFDGGSTFFENAVLHVSFSSPLVDASKFKVSVSRGAVEDMDGNPFGLDEECASWFDRQWPTSPRPCEPAYFVNTPA
;
A
#
# COMPACT_ATOMS: atom_id res chain seq x y z
N ALA A 1 10.90 -2.80 -15.41
CA ALA A 1 10.41 -3.99 -14.69
C ALA A 1 10.35 -5.14 -15.69
N PRO A 2 10.57 -6.40 -15.28
CA PRO A 2 10.37 -7.53 -16.18
C PRO A 2 8.88 -7.61 -16.52
N ASP A 3 8.50 -7.28 -17.74
CA ASP A 3 7.20 -7.66 -18.28
C ASP A 3 7.26 -9.15 -18.60
N THR A 4 6.16 -9.86 -18.37
CA THR A 4 6.06 -11.25 -18.83
C THR A 4 5.52 -11.22 -20.25
N GLU A 5 6.36 -11.57 -21.22
CA GLU A 5 5.98 -11.75 -22.61
C GLU A 5 5.49 -13.18 -22.80
N TYR A 6 4.24 -13.32 -23.24
CA TYR A 6 3.65 -14.60 -23.62
C TYR A 6 3.50 -14.66 -25.14
N ASP A 7 3.95 -15.77 -25.72
CA ASP A 7 3.57 -16.15 -27.08
C ASP A 7 2.22 -16.87 -27.03
N VAL A 8 1.18 -16.21 -27.57
CA VAL A 8 -0.17 -16.76 -27.62
C VAL A 8 -0.43 -17.28 -29.03
N TYR A 9 -0.92 -18.51 -29.10
CA TYR A 9 -1.29 -19.19 -30.34
C TYR A 9 -2.77 -19.57 -30.28
N CYS A 10 -3.50 -19.28 -31.35
CA CYS A 10 -4.92 -19.57 -31.46
C CYS A 10 -5.14 -20.80 -32.34
N THR A 11 -5.94 -21.75 -31.86
CA THR A 11 -6.45 -22.87 -32.64
C THR A 11 -7.96 -22.97 -32.47
N ALA A 12 -8.67 -23.32 -33.53
CA ALA A 12 -10.10 -23.52 -33.51
C ALA A 12 -10.45 -24.72 -34.38
N ARG A 13 -11.46 -25.48 -33.98
CA ARG A 13 -11.99 -26.61 -34.71
C ARG A 13 -13.49 -26.48 -34.77
N ASP A 14 -14.06 -26.59 -35.96
CA ASP A 14 -15.43 -27.05 -36.07
C ASP A 14 -15.44 -28.57 -36.25
N GLU A 15 -16.36 -29.22 -35.57
CA GLU A 15 -16.85 -30.51 -36.03
C GLU A 15 -18.10 -30.19 -36.84
N ALA A 16 -18.01 -30.29 -38.16
CA ALA A 16 -19.20 -30.23 -39.00
C ALA A 16 -20.22 -31.24 -38.45
N GLY A 17 -21.28 -30.74 -37.80
CA GLY A 17 -22.39 -31.56 -37.33
C GLY A 17 -22.88 -32.38 -38.51
N GLY A 18 -22.85 -33.71 -38.37
CA GLY A 18 -23.09 -34.66 -39.45
C GLY A 18 -24.50 -34.55 -40.04
N GLY A 19 -24.70 -33.56 -40.92
CA GLY A 19 -25.84 -33.49 -41.81
C GLY A 19 -25.64 -34.44 -42.97
N ALA A 20 -26.62 -35.32 -43.19
CA ALA A 20 -26.62 -36.31 -44.26
C ALA A 20 -26.49 -35.64 -45.63
N GLY A 21 -25.26 -35.55 -46.16
CA GLY A 21 -24.97 -35.03 -47.49
C GLY A 21 -23.67 -34.24 -47.62
N GLY A 22 -23.07 -33.76 -46.52
CA GLY A 22 -21.77 -33.10 -46.54
C GLY A 22 -20.67 -34.05 -46.09
N GLY A 23 -19.60 -34.21 -46.87
CA GLY A 23 -18.38 -34.88 -46.43
C GLY A 23 -17.75 -34.13 -45.26
N GLY A 24 -18.21 -34.41 -44.04
CA GLY A 24 -17.81 -33.72 -42.82
C GLY A 24 -16.42 -34.15 -42.34
N GLY A 25 -15.39 -33.75 -43.07
CA GLY A 25 -14.04 -33.72 -42.52
C GLY A 25 -13.91 -32.49 -41.63
N GLY A 26 -13.74 -32.67 -40.32
CA GLY A 26 -13.49 -31.55 -39.41
C GLY A 26 -12.31 -30.70 -39.89
N ASN A 27 -12.44 -29.37 -39.82
CA ASN A 27 -11.42 -28.45 -40.32
C ASN A 27 -10.34 -28.23 -39.26
N TRP A 28 -9.30 -29.08 -39.28
CA TRP A 28 -8.12 -28.87 -38.45
C TRP A 28 -7.25 -27.75 -39.06
N VAL A 29 -6.98 -26.72 -38.27
CA VAL A 29 -5.90 -25.77 -38.59
C VAL A 29 -4.56 -26.51 -38.53
N SER A 30 -3.76 -26.37 -39.58
CA SER A 30 -2.41 -26.93 -39.63
C SER A 30 -1.48 -26.25 -38.63
N GLU A 31 -0.40 -26.95 -38.24
CA GLU A 31 0.64 -26.37 -37.38
C GLU A 31 1.17 -25.04 -37.93
N THR A 32 1.35 -24.93 -39.24
CA THR A 32 1.77 -23.69 -39.90
C THR A 32 0.77 -22.55 -39.68
N GLN A 33 -0.53 -22.83 -39.75
CA GLN A 33 -1.57 -21.83 -39.50
C GLN A 33 -1.64 -21.43 -38.02
N VAL A 34 -1.41 -22.37 -37.10
CA VAL A 34 -1.29 -22.07 -35.67
C VAL A 34 -0.09 -21.17 -35.42
N GLN A 35 1.08 -21.46 -36.00
CA GLN A 35 2.28 -20.64 -35.87
C GLN A 35 2.10 -19.22 -36.46
N GLN A 36 1.32 -19.09 -37.55
CA GLN A 36 0.97 -17.79 -38.14
C GLN A 36 0.02 -16.96 -37.26
N SER A 37 -0.73 -17.60 -36.35
CA SER A 37 -1.62 -16.90 -35.41
C SER A 37 -0.89 -16.30 -34.21
N ARG A 38 0.44 -16.47 -34.12
CA ARG A 38 1.25 -15.98 -33.01
C ARG A 38 0.97 -14.50 -32.79
N THR A 39 0.48 -14.20 -31.59
CA THR A 39 0.37 -12.84 -31.08
C THR A 39 1.17 -12.73 -29.79
N ARG A 40 1.86 -11.61 -29.63
CA ARG A 40 2.61 -11.31 -28.41
C ARG A 40 1.67 -10.63 -27.44
N ALA A 41 1.50 -11.23 -26.27
CA ALA A 41 0.77 -10.63 -25.17
C ALA A 41 1.75 -10.20 -24.08
N HIS A 42 1.68 -8.94 -23.67
CA HIS A 42 2.44 -8.40 -22.55
C HIS A 42 1.48 -8.20 -21.38
N THR A 43 1.81 -8.72 -20.20
CA THR A 43 1.20 -8.23 -18.96
C THR A 43 2.01 -7.03 -18.51
N LEU A 44 1.38 -5.85 -18.41
CA LEU A 44 2.02 -4.69 -17.81
C LEU A 44 2.30 -5.03 -16.35
N PHE A 45 3.57 -5.00 -15.96
CA PHE A 45 3.96 -5.08 -14.55
C PHE A 45 3.40 -3.85 -13.84
N ASP A 46 2.76 -4.04 -12.69
CA ASP A 46 2.27 -2.89 -11.93
C ASP A 46 3.46 -2.06 -11.45
N THR A 47 3.45 -0.78 -11.78
CA THR A 47 4.50 0.18 -11.40
C THR A 47 3.93 1.36 -10.64
N LEU A 48 2.62 1.37 -10.41
CA LEU A 48 1.96 2.44 -9.69
C LEU A 48 2.03 2.12 -8.21
N PRO A 49 2.61 3.00 -7.38
CA PRO A 49 2.61 2.77 -5.95
C PRO A 49 1.20 2.96 -5.37
N PRO A 50 0.91 2.33 -4.21
CA PRO A 50 -0.33 2.55 -3.50
C PRO A 50 -0.46 4.03 -3.12
N ARG A 51 -1.69 4.54 -3.13
CA ARG A 51 -2.01 5.91 -2.72
C ARG A 51 -2.86 5.88 -1.46
N LEU A 52 -2.55 6.76 -0.51
CA LEU A 52 -3.35 6.87 0.70
C LEU A 52 -4.68 7.57 0.37
N LEU A 53 -5.80 6.87 0.53
CA LEU A 53 -7.14 7.38 0.26
C LEU A 53 -7.80 7.95 1.51
N ALA A 54 -7.66 7.27 2.63
CA ALA A 54 -8.29 7.65 3.89
C ALA A 54 -7.41 7.28 5.08
N ARG A 55 -7.68 7.95 6.20
CA ARG A 55 -7.03 7.69 7.47
C ARG A 55 -7.98 7.99 8.61
N LEU A 56 -7.95 7.13 9.61
CA LEU A 56 -8.76 7.25 10.81
C LEU A 56 -7.81 7.13 12.01
N PRO A 57 -7.71 8.16 12.88
CA PRO A 57 -8.34 9.47 12.75
C PRO A 57 -7.88 10.25 11.51
N ALA A 58 -8.76 11.11 10.99
CA ALA A 58 -8.46 12.02 9.89
C ALA A 58 -7.36 13.05 10.27
N HIS A 59 -6.92 13.87 9.32
CA HIS A 59 -5.97 14.95 9.64
C HIS A 59 -6.47 15.85 10.76
N ASN A 60 -5.63 16.08 11.77
CA ASN A 60 -5.97 16.87 12.95
C ASN A 60 -7.20 16.33 13.68
N GLY A 61 -7.57 15.06 13.44
CA GLY A 61 -8.65 14.37 14.12
C GLY A 61 -8.28 14.01 15.55
N LEU A 62 -9.26 13.45 16.25
CA LEU A 62 -9.13 12.98 17.62
C LEU A 62 -9.18 11.44 17.64
N PHE A 63 -8.32 10.84 18.45
CA PHE A 63 -8.43 9.42 18.78
C PHE A 63 -9.71 9.14 19.57
N SER A 64 -10.36 8.00 19.29
CA SER A 64 -11.59 7.59 19.95
C SER A 64 -11.30 6.80 21.23
N CYS A 65 -10.87 7.50 22.26
CA CYS A 65 -10.66 6.96 23.61
C CYS A 65 -11.31 7.91 24.63
N ALA A 66 -11.59 7.43 25.85
CA ALA A 66 -11.95 8.31 26.94
C ALA A 66 -10.68 8.96 27.51
N PRO A 67 -10.70 10.26 27.87
CA PRO A 67 -9.60 10.86 28.61
C PRO A 67 -9.59 10.30 30.03
N ASP A 68 -8.54 9.56 30.36
CA ASP A 68 -8.35 8.96 31.69
C ASP A 68 -7.25 9.69 32.49
N GLY A 69 -6.70 10.77 31.90
CA GLY A 69 -5.71 11.67 32.49
C GLY A 69 -4.29 11.30 32.08
N PHE A 70 -3.36 12.25 32.26
CA PHE A 70 -1.96 12.15 31.81
C PHE A 70 -1.24 10.84 32.20
N ALA A 71 -1.56 10.25 33.36
CA ALA A 71 -0.94 9.01 33.83
C ALA A 71 -1.54 7.74 33.23
N ALA A 72 -2.82 7.77 32.82
CA ALA A 72 -3.52 6.62 32.25
C ALA A 72 -3.56 6.67 30.71
N GLY A 73 -3.63 7.87 30.13
CA GLY A 73 -3.60 8.15 28.71
C GLY A 73 -4.71 7.49 27.89
N CYS A 74 -4.48 7.41 26.59
CA CYS A 74 -5.43 7.03 25.57
C CYS A 74 -5.00 5.73 24.86
N ILE A 75 -5.71 4.64 25.15
CA ILE A 75 -5.61 3.37 24.39
C ILE A 75 -6.57 3.46 23.21
N THR A 76 -6.05 3.27 21.98
CA THR A 76 -6.80 3.58 20.75
C THR A 76 -6.29 2.76 19.56
N ALA A 77 -6.90 2.94 18.40
CA ALA A 77 -6.43 2.43 17.13
C ALA A 77 -6.29 3.54 16.06
N MET A 78 -5.62 3.21 14.97
CA MET A 78 -5.47 4.01 13.77
C MET A 78 -5.57 3.10 12.54
N ASP A 79 -6.29 3.54 11.51
CA ASP A 79 -6.39 2.84 10.23
C ASP A 79 -5.89 3.73 9.09
N LEU A 80 -5.17 3.12 8.15
CA LEU A 80 -4.75 3.72 6.88
C LEU A 80 -5.33 2.92 5.72
N THR A 81 -6.12 3.57 4.86
CA THR A 81 -6.75 2.92 3.69
C THR A 81 -6.06 3.39 2.42
N PHE A 82 -5.65 2.43 1.60
CA PHE A 82 -4.92 2.63 0.35
C PHE A 82 -5.79 2.39 -0.88
N SER A 83 -5.29 2.76 -2.06
CA SER A 83 -5.97 2.60 -3.34
C SER A 83 -6.05 1.15 -3.84
N GLU A 84 -5.29 0.26 -3.23
CA GLU A 84 -5.10 -1.14 -3.61
C GLU A 84 -4.64 -1.95 -2.40
N ASP A 85 -4.58 -3.27 -2.57
CA ASP A 85 -4.14 -4.19 -1.53
C ASP A 85 -2.67 -3.97 -1.18
N VAL A 86 -2.37 -3.95 0.12
CA VAL A 86 -1.05 -3.61 0.64
C VAL A 86 -0.54 -4.67 1.62
N ARG A 87 0.79 -4.70 1.77
CA ARG A 87 1.51 -5.60 2.66
C ARG A 87 2.61 -4.85 3.44
N PRO A 88 3.14 -5.42 4.54
CA PRO A 88 4.30 -4.85 5.20
C PRO A 88 5.53 -4.89 4.27
N GLY A 89 6.27 -3.79 4.23
CA GLY A 89 7.57 -3.72 3.57
C GLY A 89 8.71 -3.50 4.58
N THR A 90 9.75 -2.78 4.14
CA THR A 90 10.92 -2.46 4.97
C THR A 90 10.87 -0.99 5.41
N GLY A 91 10.82 -0.76 6.73
CA GLY A 91 10.74 0.59 7.29
C GLY A 91 9.76 0.70 8.45
N ASN A 92 9.53 1.93 8.89
CA ASN A 92 8.76 2.21 10.10
C ASN A 92 7.61 3.18 9.82
N ILE A 93 6.56 3.05 10.63
CA ILE A 93 5.63 4.14 10.90
C ILE A 93 6.01 4.73 12.25
N SER A 94 6.09 6.05 12.34
CA SER A 94 6.48 6.74 13.57
C SER A 94 5.39 7.72 14.01
N LEU A 95 5.06 7.74 15.29
CA LEU A 95 4.25 8.78 15.90
C LEU A 95 5.16 9.62 16.78
N SER A 96 5.55 10.80 16.30
CA SER A 96 6.36 11.74 17.08
C SER A 96 5.49 12.71 17.85
N CYS A 97 5.67 12.79 19.16
CA CYS A 97 4.90 13.73 19.96
C CYS A 97 5.42 15.16 19.76
N VAL A 98 4.51 16.14 19.62
CA VAL A 98 4.90 17.54 19.31
C VAL A 98 4.44 18.59 20.32
N THR A 99 3.57 18.26 21.29
CA THR A 99 3.06 19.24 22.27
C THR A 99 3.55 19.03 23.70
N ASN A 100 3.56 17.79 24.22
CA ASN A 100 3.91 17.50 25.62
C ASN A 100 5.33 16.92 25.76
N LEU A 101 6.31 17.56 25.13
CA LEU A 101 7.69 17.06 25.03
C LEU A 101 8.28 16.71 26.41
N GLY A 102 8.91 15.53 26.51
CA GLY A 102 9.49 14.98 27.75
C GLY A 102 8.48 14.28 28.67
N SER A 103 7.20 14.37 28.33
CA SER A 103 6.07 13.83 29.07
C SER A 103 5.32 12.77 28.24
N CYS A 104 5.25 12.98 26.92
CA CYS A 104 4.91 11.96 25.92
C CYS A 104 6.17 11.39 25.26
N LEU A 105 6.12 10.11 24.87
CA LEU A 105 7.18 9.42 24.14
C LEU A 105 6.79 9.22 22.68
N ASP A 106 7.80 9.23 21.81
CA ASP A 106 7.64 8.84 20.41
C ASP A 106 7.39 7.32 20.33
N VAL A 107 6.52 6.92 19.41
CA VAL A 107 6.23 5.51 19.12
C VAL A 107 6.82 5.16 17.76
N VAL A 108 7.55 4.06 17.70
CA VAL A 108 8.11 3.52 16.46
C VAL A 108 7.49 2.16 16.20
N ILE A 109 6.91 2.01 15.02
CA ILE A 109 6.19 0.82 14.59
C ILE A 109 6.99 0.21 13.43
N PRO A 110 7.83 -0.81 13.68
CA PRO A 110 8.55 -1.51 12.61
C PRO A 110 7.56 -2.35 11.79
N MET A 111 7.48 -2.10 10.48
CA MET A 111 6.52 -2.81 9.62
C MET A 111 6.91 -4.26 9.35
N GLU A 112 8.18 -4.61 9.54
CA GLU A 112 8.68 -5.99 9.41
C GLU A 112 8.14 -6.93 10.49
N ALA A 113 7.51 -6.41 11.55
CA ALA A 113 6.92 -7.20 12.62
C ALA A 113 5.48 -6.76 12.93
N PRO A 114 4.54 -7.71 13.12
CA PRO A 114 3.14 -7.38 13.44
C PRO A 114 2.94 -6.91 14.88
N ALA A 115 3.96 -6.98 15.75
CA ALA A 115 3.91 -6.51 17.12
C ALA A 115 5.07 -5.55 17.39
N PHE A 116 4.82 -4.50 18.16
CA PHE A 116 5.80 -3.49 18.52
C PHE A 116 5.66 -3.10 20.00
N ASP A 117 6.64 -2.36 20.51
CA ASP A 117 6.57 -1.83 21.87
C ASP A 117 5.45 -0.78 21.96
N GLY A 118 4.30 -1.20 22.49
CA GLY A 118 3.11 -0.38 22.62
C GLY A 118 1.93 -0.77 21.75
N GLY A 119 1.97 -1.89 21.00
CA GLY A 119 0.84 -2.29 20.17
C GLY A 119 1.09 -3.41 19.17
N SER A 120 0.19 -3.50 18.19
CA SER A 120 0.26 -4.44 17.08
C SER A 120 -0.30 -3.83 15.79
N THR A 121 0.10 -4.41 14.67
CA THR A 121 -0.39 -4.08 13.34
C THR A 121 -0.91 -5.32 12.62
N PHE A 122 -1.89 -5.14 11.75
CA PHE A 122 -2.26 -6.15 10.77
C PHE A 122 -2.78 -5.49 9.50
N PHE A 123 -2.71 -6.23 8.39
CA PHE A 123 -3.18 -5.79 7.09
C PHE A 123 -4.41 -6.61 6.71
N GLU A 124 -5.44 -5.92 6.23
CA GLU A 124 -6.63 -6.52 5.63
C GLU A 124 -6.86 -5.84 4.28
N ASN A 125 -6.50 -6.52 3.20
CA ASN A 125 -6.58 -6.02 1.84
C ASN A 125 -5.88 -4.65 1.70
N ALA A 126 -6.63 -3.60 1.36
CA ALA A 126 -6.14 -2.23 1.21
C ALA A 126 -6.05 -1.44 2.52
N VAL A 127 -6.18 -2.08 3.69
CA VAL A 127 -6.22 -1.39 4.99
C VAL A 127 -5.11 -1.88 5.90
N LEU A 128 -4.32 -0.94 6.42
CA LEU A 128 -3.42 -1.17 7.55
C LEU A 128 -4.10 -0.74 8.84
N HIS A 129 -4.28 -1.69 9.75
CA HIS A 129 -4.78 -1.48 11.09
C HIS A 129 -3.63 -1.40 12.09
N VAL A 130 -3.65 -0.37 12.93
CA VAL A 130 -2.68 -0.17 14.01
C VAL A 130 -3.45 -0.07 15.32
N SER A 131 -3.19 -0.99 16.24
CA SER A 131 -3.78 -0.99 17.58
C SER A 131 -2.72 -0.63 18.60
N PHE A 132 -2.99 0.38 19.41
CA PHE A 132 -2.14 0.76 20.54
C PHE A 132 -2.63 0.04 21.79
N SER A 133 -1.71 -0.66 22.47
CA SER A 133 -1.94 -1.33 23.76
C SER A 133 -1.30 -0.59 24.93
N SER A 134 -0.25 0.19 24.65
CA SER A 134 0.25 1.20 25.59
C SER A 134 -0.45 2.52 25.35
N PRO A 135 -0.89 3.23 26.40
CA PRO A 135 -1.63 4.47 26.24
C PRO A 135 -0.78 5.59 25.67
N LEU A 136 -1.35 6.34 24.72
CA LEU A 136 -0.81 7.60 24.24
C LEU A 136 -1.17 8.70 25.24
N VAL A 137 -0.25 9.61 25.55
CA VAL A 137 -0.51 10.66 26.53
C VAL A 137 -1.68 11.55 26.12
N ASP A 138 -2.62 11.82 27.03
CA ASP A 138 -3.76 12.70 26.80
C ASP A 138 -3.33 14.15 26.49
N ALA A 139 -4.26 14.93 25.92
CA ALA A 139 -4.04 16.32 25.49
C ALA A 139 -2.77 16.51 24.64
N SER A 140 -2.37 15.49 23.88
CA SER A 140 -1.14 15.46 23.08
C SER A 140 -1.45 15.44 21.60
N LYS A 141 -0.57 16.09 20.84
CA LYS A 141 -0.57 16.05 19.38
C LYS A 141 0.60 15.19 18.91
N PHE A 142 0.32 14.26 18.01
CA PHE A 142 1.31 13.36 17.40
C PHE A 142 1.41 13.62 15.91
N LYS A 143 2.63 13.66 15.39
CA LYS A 143 2.95 13.61 13.97
C LYS A 143 3.17 12.15 13.59
N VAL A 144 2.21 11.56 12.88
CA VAL A 144 2.37 10.28 12.19
C VAL A 144 3.25 10.50 10.96
N SER A 145 4.28 9.69 10.76
CA SER A 145 5.13 9.68 9.56
C SER A 145 5.32 8.24 9.10
N VAL A 146 5.20 7.98 7.80
CA VAL A 146 5.38 6.66 7.20
C VAL A 146 6.64 6.69 6.33
N SER A 147 7.66 5.92 6.68
CA SER A 147 8.86 5.84 5.86
C SER A 147 8.55 5.19 4.51
N ARG A 148 9.23 5.63 3.45
CA ARG A 148 9.09 5.02 2.12
C ARG A 148 9.43 3.53 2.21
N GLY A 149 8.54 2.68 1.67
CA GLY A 149 8.70 1.23 1.69
C GLY A 149 8.25 0.56 2.99
N ALA A 150 7.84 1.32 4.01
CA ALA A 150 7.22 0.74 5.21
C ALA A 150 5.93 -0.02 4.85
N VAL A 151 5.18 0.50 3.87
CA VAL A 151 4.03 -0.16 3.25
C VAL A 151 4.32 -0.28 1.75
N GLU A 152 3.94 -1.40 1.15
CA GLU A 152 4.09 -1.66 -0.29
C GLU A 152 2.80 -2.33 -0.81
N ASP A 153 2.54 -2.24 -2.12
CA ASP A 153 1.51 -3.06 -2.75
C ASP A 153 1.95 -4.53 -2.87
N MET A 154 1.11 -5.35 -3.50
CA MET A 154 1.37 -6.77 -3.71
C MET A 154 2.46 -7.05 -4.76
N ASP A 155 2.74 -6.11 -5.65
CA ASP A 155 3.79 -6.18 -6.68
C ASP A 155 5.14 -5.60 -6.22
N GLY A 156 5.17 -5.01 -5.02
CA GLY A 156 6.36 -4.44 -4.38
C GLY A 156 6.63 -2.98 -4.71
N ASN A 157 5.66 -2.22 -5.22
CA ASN A 157 5.82 -0.78 -5.33
C ASN A 157 5.64 -0.14 -3.94
N PRO A 158 6.64 0.62 -3.46
CA PRO A 158 6.59 1.19 -2.13
C PRO A 158 5.62 2.36 -2.05
N PHE A 159 4.81 2.38 -1.00
CA PHE A 159 4.06 3.57 -0.62
C PHE A 159 5.03 4.74 -0.45
N GLY A 160 4.74 5.81 -1.18
CA GLY A 160 5.41 7.09 -1.12
C GLY A 160 4.45 8.14 -1.64
N LEU A 161 4.54 9.37 -1.12
CA LEU A 161 3.77 10.46 -1.70
C LEU A 161 4.41 10.86 -3.04
N ASP A 162 3.84 10.34 -4.11
CA ASP A 162 3.90 10.95 -5.42
C ASP A 162 2.85 12.07 -5.43
N GLU A 163 3.26 13.33 -5.21
CA GLU A 163 2.76 14.55 -5.88
C GLU A 163 2.94 15.88 -5.11
N GLU A 164 3.29 15.93 -3.81
CA GLU A 164 3.39 17.21 -3.07
C GLU A 164 4.79 17.58 -2.50
N CYS A 165 5.87 17.08 -3.09
CA CYS A 165 7.22 17.59 -2.80
C CYS A 165 8.06 17.96 -4.02
N ALA A 166 7.40 18.28 -5.14
CA ALA A 166 8.05 18.79 -6.36
C ALA A 166 8.11 20.33 -6.45
N SER A 167 7.93 21.08 -5.36
CA SER A 167 8.18 22.53 -5.38
C SER A 167 9.12 22.94 -4.24
N TRP A 168 10.38 22.55 -4.35
CA TRP A 168 11.55 23.40 -4.16
C TRP A 168 12.80 22.53 -4.13
N PHE A 169 13.56 22.50 -5.23
CA PHE A 169 15.01 22.75 -5.21
C PHE A 169 15.49 23.02 -6.64
N ASP A 170 16.24 24.12 -6.76
CA ASP A 170 16.80 24.69 -7.99
C ASP A 170 17.96 23.83 -8.56
N ARG A 171 18.30 24.09 -9.82
CA ARG A 171 18.81 23.18 -10.87
C ARG A 171 20.30 22.81 -10.84
N GLN A 172 20.96 22.69 -9.67
CA GLN A 172 22.39 22.35 -9.61
C GLN A 172 22.69 21.34 -8.47
N TRP A 173 22.82 20.05 -8.83
CA TRP A 173 23.02 18.83 -8.00
C TRP A 173 24.31 18.80 -7.12
N PRO A 174 24.53 17.80 -6.21
CA PRO A 174 23.66 16.75 -5.65
C PRO A 174 23.60 16.72 -4.09
N THR A 175 22.54 16.17 -3.51
CA THR A 175 22.54 15.17 -2.40
C THR A 175 21.10 14.86 -2.03
N SER A 176 20.62 13.68 -2.46
CA SER A 176 19.30 13.09 -2.22
C SER A 176 18.16 14.05 -1.85
N PRO A 177 17.19 14.32 -2.76
CA PRO A 177 15.87 14.69 -2.28
C PRO A 177 15.43 13.59 -1.31
N ARG A 178 15.33 13.90 -0.02
CA ARG A 178 14.65 12.98 0.90
C ARG A 178 13.22 12.91 0.39
N PRO A 179 12.72 11.71 0.00
CA PRO A 179 11.29 11.59 -0.27
C PRO A 179 10.57 12.12 0.96
N CYS A 180 9.65 13.06 0.78
CA CYS A 180 8.84 13.54 1.88
C CYS A 180 8.08 12.35 2.43
N GLU A 181 8.44 11.91 3.65
CA GLU A 181 7.73 10.84 4.31
C GLU A 181 6.26 11.30 4.47
N PRO A 182 5.27 10.53 3.98
CA PRO A 182 3.87 10.83 4.21
C PRO A 182 3.64 11.07 5.69
N ALA A 183 3.21 12.28 6.05
CA ALA A 183 3.03 12.65 7.44
C ALA A 183 1.73 13.40 7.70
N TYR A 184 1.16 13.17 8.88
CA TYR A 184 0.01 13.91 9.34
C TYR A 184 -0.10 14.00 10.84
N PHE A 185 -0.88 14.97 11.30
CA PHE A 185 -1.15 15.14 12.72
C PHE A 185 -2.46 14.47 13.15
N VAL A 186 -2.45 13.93 14.37
CA VAL A 186 -3.59 13.41 15.13
C VAL A 186 -3.48 13.86 16.58
N ASN A 187 -4.59 13.89 17.32
CA ASN A 187 -4.64 14.36 18.69
C ASN A 187 -5.28 13.33 19.63
N THR A 188 -4.84 13.27 20.88
CA THR A 188 -5.55 12.57 21.96
C THR A 188 -6.55 13.51 22.64
N PRO A 189 -7.67 13.00 23.18
CA PRO A 189 -8.59 13.74 24.04
C PRO A 189 -7.91 14.31 25.28
N ALA A 190 -8.52 15.33 25.89
CA ALA A 190 -8.03 16.02 27.09
C ALA A 190 -8.81 15.61 28.34
#